data_AF-A0A0M9EMB2-F1
#
_entry.id   AF-A0A0M9EMB2-F1
#
_cell.length_a   1.000
_cell.length_b   1.000
_cell.length_c   1.000
_cell.angle_alpha   90.00
_cell.angle_beta   90.00
_cell.angle_gamma   90.00
#
_symmetry.space_group_name_H-M   'P 1'
#
loop_
_entity.id
_entity.type
_entity.pdbx_description
1 polymer ?
#
loop_
_entity_poly.entity_id
_entity_poly.type
_entity_poly.pdbx_seq_one_letter_code
_entity_poly.pdbx_strand_id
1 'polypeptide(L)'
;MFILEELFRYKTLSPLRFTLGVVEDHLRDIRFAMEQVETVTVSNFFPFLDFQYHQGPLLFVPQKYTTLPFDLMSLAAYHGRTEMVAGLLSVFTTSTTGNKCINLSAPLALSILNKQIETAELLLDRGADPRGEGCTNGLHAAARAGLEDMISDFIVNRKVPVDSVDGYGATPVIYALYLPEEQATATIAILFYHGASPKSTFGPKSTTYACFAKAMGKRMLAQWLQQTETESFCYAIDFIQKQTQELHLDEGEDTDWDYL
;
A
#
# COMPACT_ATOMS: atom_id res chain seq x y z
N MET A 1 -38.72 23.78 -20.71
CA MET A 1 -38.00 24.56 -19.69
C MET A 1 -39.01 24.99 -18.64
N PHE A 2 -39.33 24.08 -17.71
CA PHE A 2 -40.23 24.37 -16.61
C PHE A 2 -39.41 25.03 -15.50
N ILE A 3 -39.80 26.26 -15.16
CA ILE A 3 -39.11 27.13 -14.21
C ILE A 3 -39.36 26.56 -12.81
N LEU A 4 -38.28 26.25 -12.09
CA LEU A 4 -38.26 25.72 -10.71
C LEU A 4 -39.06 26.57 -9.70
N GLU A 5 -39.46 27.79 -10.05
CA GLU A 5 -40.22 28.71 -9.20
C GLU A 5 -41.69 28.32 -9.02
N GLU A 6 -42.33 27.59 -9.95
CA GLU A 6 -43.75 27.23 -9.80
C GLU A 6 -43.99 26.05 -8.83
N LEU A 7 -42.95 25.30 -8.46
CA LEU A 7 -43.04 24.19 -7.49
C LEU A 7 -43.11 24.67 -6.03
N PHE A 8 -42.85 25.96 -5.75
CA PHE A 8 -42.78 26.52 -4.40
C PHE A 8 -44.12 27.03 -3.83
N ARG A 9 -45.24 26.87 -4.54
CA ARG A 9 -46.57 27.35 -4.08
C ARG A 9 -47.29 26.46 -3.05
N TYR A 10 -46.69 25.38 -2.58
CA TYR A 10 -47.32 24.51 -1.58
C TYR A 10 -46.75 24.69 -0.17
N LYS A 11 -47.65 24.97 0.78
CA LYS A 11 -47.46 25.02 2.26
C LYS A 11 -46.88 23.72 2.87
N THR A 12 -46.66 22.69 2.05
CA THR A 12 -46.19 21.35 2.43
C THR A 12 -44.67 21.19 2.38
N LEU A 13 -43.92 22.23 2.00
CA LEU A 13 -42.45 22.21 1.94
C LEU A 13 -41.77 22.48 3.29
N SER A 14 -42.50 22.88 4.34
CA SER A 14 -41.89 23.17 5.66
C SER A 14 -41.18 21.96 6.28
N PRO A 15 -41.77 20.74 6.27
CA PRO A 15 -41.06 19.54 6.71
C PRO A 15 -39.83 19.24 5.85
N LEU A 16 -39.93 19.41 4.52
CA LEU A 16 -38.82 19.19 3.59
C LEU A 16 -37.65 20.16 3.83
N ARG A 17 -37.96 21.43 4.11
CA ARG A 17 -36.96 22.45 4.44
C ARG A 17 -36.29 22.18 5.79
N PHE A 18 -37.06 21.71 6.78
CA PHE A 18 -36.51 21.28 8.06
C PHE A 18 -35.57 20.08 7.89
N THR A 19 -36.00 19.04 7.15
CA THR A 19 -35.15 17.87 6.89
C THR A 19 -33.89 18.24 6.11
N LEU A 20 -34.00 19.15 5.13
CA LEU A 20 -32.85 19.65 4.39
C LEU A 20 -31.85 20.36 5.32
N GLY A 21 -32.34 21.21 6.24
CA GLY A 21 -31.49 21.88 7.22
C GLY A 21 -30.76 20.90 8.15
N VAL A 22 -31.46 19.88 8.65
CA VAL A 22 -30.84 18.82 9.46
C VAL A 22 -29.75 18.07 8.69
N VAL A 23 -29.99 17.77 7.41
CA VAL A 23 -28.99 17.13 6.54
C VAL A 23 -27.79 18.05 6.31
N GLU A 24 -28.00 19.34 6.04
CA GLU A 24 -26.93 20.31 5.84
C GLU A 24 -26.04 20.48 7.07
N ASP A 25 -26.63 20.51 8.27
CA ASP A 25 -25.91 20.58 9.54
C ASP A 25 -25.11 19.29 9.79
N HIS A 26 -25.70 18.11 9.58
CA HIS A 26 -24.95 16.85 9.67
C HIS A 26 -23.80 16.76 8.66
N LEU A 27 -24.00 17.24 7.43
CA LEU A 27 -22.91 17.31 6.45
C LEU A 27 -21.81 18.28 6.89
N ARG A 28 -22.16 19.37 7.60
CA ARG A 28 -21.18 20.29 8.18
C ARG A 28 -20.38 19.60 9.28
N ASP A 29 -21.05 18.87 10.17
CA ASP A 29 -20.40 18.13 11.26
C ASP A 29 -19.46 17.04 10.72
N ILE A 30 -19.92 16.29 9.71
CA ILE A 30 -19.08 15.29 9.02
C ILE A 30 -17.84 15.98 8.45
N ARG A 31 -18.00 17.06 7.69
CA ARG A 31 -16.86 17.82 7.12
C ARG A 31 -15.89 18.29 8.19
N PHE A 32 -16.40 18.81 9.31
CA PHE A 32 -15.56 19.21 10.44
C PHE A 32 -14.78 18.02 11.02
N ALA A 33 -15.42 16.86 11.18
CA ALA A 33 -14.75 15.64 11.62
C ALA A 33 -13.68 15.16 10.62
N MET A 34 -13.85 15.41 9.33
CA MET A 34 -12.84 15.07 8.31
C MET A 34 -11.57 15.91 8.41
N GLU A 35 -11.65 17.11 9.00
CA GLU A 35 -10.49 17.97 9.24
C GLU A 35 -9.72 17.54 10.50
N GLN A 36 -10.32 16.71 11.34
CA GLN A 36 -9.68 16.19 12.54
C GLN A 36 -8.74 15.03 12.17
N VAL A 37 -7.62 15.00 12.88
CA VAL A 37 -6.59 13.98 12.74
C VAL A 37 -6.39 13.33 14.10
N GLU A 38 -6.59 12.03 14.16
CA GLU A 38 -6.39 11.23 15.36
C GLU A 38 -5.03 10.55 15.33
N THR A 39 -4.40 10.46 16.49
CA THR A 39 -3.12 9.80 16.62
C THR A 39 -3.36 8.33 16.93
N VAL A 40 -3.02 7.44 16.00
CA VAL A 40 -3.30 6.01 16.11
C VAL A 40 -2.00 5.22 16.15
N THR A 41 -1.94 4.26 17.06
CA THR A 41 -0.82 3.31 17.15
C THR A 41 -1.14 2.09 16.29
N VAL A 42 -0.31 1.87 15.28
CA VAL A 42 -0.44 0.82 14.28
C VAL A 42 0.84 0.00 14.19
N SER A 43 0.80 -1.15 13.53
CA SER A 43 2.03 -1.92 13.25
C SER A 43 3.04 -1.06 12.49
N ASN A 44 4.33 -1.22 12.76
CA ASN A 44 5.35 -0.42 12.06
C ASN A 44 5.32 -0.69 10.54
N PHE A 45 5.18 0.39 9.76
CA PHE A 45 5.17 0.35 8.30
C PHE A 45 6.44 0.92 7.67
N PHE A 46 7.42 1.39 8.46
CA PHE A 46 8.66 2.00 7.95
C PHE A 46 9.86 1.08 8.15
N PRO A 47 10.35 0.42 7.08
CA PRO A 47 11.40 -0.59 7.19
C PRO A 47 12.70 -0.09 7.82
N PHE A 48 13.18 1.07 7.40
CA PHE A 48 14.50 1.57 7.82
C PHE A 48 14.57 1.96 9.29
N LEU A 49 13.43 2.19 9.95
CA LEU A 49 13.40 2.42 11.39
C LEU A 49 13.75 1.16 12.21
N ASP A 50 13.69 -0.03 11.59
CA ASP A 50 14.05 -1.30 12.21
C ASP A 50 15.54 -1.63 12.08
N PHE A 51 16.33 -0.84 11.34
CA PHE A 51 17.73 -1.12 11.09
C PHE A 51 18.65 -0.09 11.74
N GLN A 52 19.68 -0.57 12.45
CA GLN A 52 20.58 0.29 13.22
C GLN A 52 22.05 -0.06 12.93
N TYR A 53 22.89 0.97 12.80
CA TYR A 53 24.35 0.82 12.65
C TYR A 53 25.05 1.06 14.00
N HIS A 54 25.44 0.01 14.69
CA HIS A 54 26.18 0.10 15.97
C HIS A 54 27.63 -0.32 15.79
N GLN A 55 28.55 0.60 15.44
CA GLN A 55 30.02 0.39 15.30
C GLN A 55 30.49 -0.93 14.62
N GLY A 56 29.60 -1.65 13.95
CA GLY A 56 29.68 -3.08 13.62
C GLY A 56 28.68 -3.47 12.53
N PRO A 57 28.25 -4.75 12.43
CA PRO A 57 27.33 -5.19 11.38
C PRO A 57 25.94 -4.54 11.52
N LEU A 58 25.18 -4.54 10.43
CA LEU A 58 23.80 -4.06 10.43
C LEU A 58 22.96 -4.90 11.41
N LEU A 59 22.31 -4.23 12.35
CA LEU A 59 21.43 -4.86 13.34
C LEU A 59 19.97 -4.65 12.94
N PHE A 60 19.17 -5.73 12.97
CA PHE A 60 17.73 -5.66 12.82
C PHE A 60 17.05 -5.67 14.19
N VAL A 61 16.40 -4.57 14.55
CA VAL A 61 15.63 -4.37 15.79
C VAL A 61 14.23 -3.93 15.39
N PRO A 62 13.30 -4.88 15.15
CA PRO A 62 11.98 -4.55 14.65
C PRO A 62 11.20 -3.73 15.67
N GLN A 63 10.74 -2.54 15.25
CA GLN A 63 9.77 -1.77 16.00
C GLN A 63 8.40 -2.40 15.79
N LYS A 64 7.75 -2.79 16.89
CA LYS A 64 6.44 -3.46 16.79
C LYS A 64 5.33 -2.50 16.37
N TYR A 65 5.44 -1.25 16.79
CA TYR A 65 4.40 -0.24 16.61
C TYR A 65 5.00 1.09 16.20
N THR A 66 4.23 1.85 15.42
CA THR A 66 4.49 3.26 15.13
C THR A 66 3.22 4.06 15.41
N THR A 67 3.41 5.32 15.80
CA THR A 67 2.32 6.23 16.12
C THR A 67 2.22 7.25 14.99
N LEU A 68 1.08 7.26 14.30
CA LEU A 68 0.87 8.09 13.12
C LEU A 68 -0.44 8.88 13.19
N PRO A 69 -0.47 10.09 12.62
CA PRO A 69 -1.69 10.87 12.43
C PRO A 69 -2.56 10.29 11.31
N PHE A 70 -3.79 9.86 11.62
CA PHE A 70 -4.77 9.38 10.66
C PHE A 70 -5.95 10.35 10.62
N ASP A 71 -6.36 10.79 9.43
CA ASP A 71 -7.67 11.39 9.24
C ASP A 71 -8.77 10.30 9.19
N LEU A 72 -10.03 10.73 9.24
CA LEU A 72 -11.17 9.82 9.22
C LEU A 72 -11.17 8.89 7.99
N MET A 73 -10.77 9.39 6.82
CA MET A 73 -10.71 8.62 5.58
C MET A 73 -9.63 7.54 5.65
N SER A 74 -8.44 7.89 6.14
CA SER A 74 -7.30 6.99 6.30
C SER A 74 -7.60 5.89 7.31
N LEU A 75 -8.29 6.22 8.40
CA LEU A 75 -8.73 5.24 9.39
C LEU A 75 -9.78 4.28 8.81
N ALA A 76 -10.76 4.81 8.08
CA ALA A 76 -11.76 4.00 7.40
C ALA A 76 -11.12 3.05 6.37
N ALA A 77 -10.17 3.56 5.57
CA ALA A 77 -9.45 2.79 4.57
C ALA A 77 -8.56 1.71 5.19
N TYR A 78 -7.84 2.03 6.26
CA TYR A 78 -7.03 1.07 7.01
C TYR A 78 -7.86 -0.10 7.54
N HIS A 79 -9.09 0.16 8.02
CA HIS A 79 -9.99 -0.87 8.53
C HIS A 79 -10.92 -1.51 7.49
N GLY A 80 -10.78 -1.17 6.21
CA GLY A 80 -11.61 -1.75 5.14
C GLY A 80 -13.08 -1.35 5.21
N ARG A 81 -13.39 -0.16 5.75
CA ARG A 81 -14.76 0.36 5.81
C ARG A 81 -15.16 0.94 4.46
N THR A 82 -15.24 0.10 3.42
CA THR A 82 -15.48 0.49 2.01
C THR A 82 -16.68 1.44 1.86
N GLU A 83 -17.82 1.11 2.48
CA GLU A 83 -19.03 1.95 2.44
C GLU A 83 -18.83 3.33 3.08
N MET A 84 -18.05 3.40 4.16
CA MET A 84 -17.72 4.66 4.80
C MET A 84 -16.82 5.49 3.90
N VAL A 85 -15.79 4.88 3.29
CA VAL A 85 -14.93 5.54 2.31
C VAL A 85 -15.75 6.06 1.13
N ALA A 86 -16.67 5.25 0.59
CA ALA A 86 -17.56 5.66 -0.49
C ALA A 86 -18.45 6.85 -0.10
N GLY A 87 -19.06 6.80 1.08
CA GLY A 87 -19.87 7.88 1.64
C GLY A 87 -19.07 9.17 1.82
N LEU A 88 -17.88 9.09 2.41
CA LEU A 88 -16.99 10.24 2.62
C LEU A 88 -16.56 10.87 1.29
N LEU A 89 -16.21 10.07 0.28
CA LEU A 89 -15.88 10.57 -1.07
C LEU A 89 -17.06 11.30 -1.72
N SER A 90 -18.29 10.79 -1.54
CA SER A 90 -19.50 11.41 -2.08
C SER A 90 -19.73 12.82 -1.50
N VAL A 91 -19.50 12.99 -0.19
CA VAL A 91 -19.66 14.29 0.50
C VAL A 91 -18.74 15.35 -0.11
N PHE A 92 -17.53 14.98 -0.51
CA PHE A 92 -16.59 15.94 -1.12
C PHE A 92 -16.92 16.31 -2.56
N THR A 93 -17.40 15.35 -3.37
CA THR A 93 -17.77 15.63 -4.77
C THR A 93 -18.92 16.64 -4.90
N THR A 94 -19.70 16.84 -3.84
CA THR A 94 -20.81 17.81 -3.80
C THR A 94 -20.40 19.21 -3.36
N SER A 95 -19.12 19.43 -2.99
CA SER A 95 -18.63 20.73 -2.52
C SER A 95 -18.34 21.69 -3.68
N THR A 96 -19.12 22.77 -3.78
CA THR A 96 -18.90 23.89 -4.71
C THR A 96 -17.83 24.89 -4.23
N THR A 97 -17.25 24.69 -3.04
CA THR A 97 -16.23 25.59 -2.49
C THR A 97 -14.82 25.10 -2.79
N GLY A 98 -14.17 25.74 -3.76
CA GLY A 98 -12.71 25.97 -3.77
C GLY A 98 -11.81 24.76 -3.53
N ASN A 99 -11.90 23.74 -4.38
CA ASN A 99 -10.79 22.94 -4.92
C ASN A 99 -9.56 22.66 -4.02
N LYS A 100 -9.75 22.16 -2.80
CA LYS A 100 -8.69 21.40 -2.12
C LYS A 100 -8.80 19.95 -2.59
N CYS A 101 -7.95 19.54 -3.53
CA CYS A 101 -7.87 18.14 -3.95
C CYS A 101 -7.61 17.26 -2.71
N ILE A 102 -8.45 16.25 -2.48
CA ILE A 102 -8.24 15.28 -1.41
C ILE A 102 -7.03 14.43 -1.82
N ASN A 103 -6.03 14.34 -0.95
CA ASN A 103 -4.93 13.42 -1.19
C ASN A 103 -5.36 12.00 -0.79
N LEU A 104 -5.76 11.20 -1.79
CA LEU A 104 -6.18 9.80 -1.59
C LEU A 104 -5.00 8.81 -1.50
N SER A 105 -3.76 9.29 -1.57
CA SER A 105 -2.58 8.42 -1.61
C SER A 105 -2.34 7.71 -0.28
N ALA A 106 -2.54 8.42 0.85
CA ALA A 106 -2.42 7.85 2.19
C ALA A 106 -3.49 6.78 2.47
N PRO A 107 -4.81 7.04 2.28
CA PRO A 107 -5.82 6.00 2.47
C PRO A 107 -5.60 4.82 1.52
N LEU A 108 -5.15 5.05 0.28
CA LEU A 108 -4.82 3.98 -0.66
C LEU A 108 -3.69 3.10 -0.10
N ALA A 109 -2.54 3.68 0.26
CA ALA A 109 -1.41 2.93 0.78
C ALA A 109 -1.77 2.15 2.06
N LEU A 110 -2.56 2.74 2.97
CA LEU A 110 -2.99 2.10 4.21
C LEU A 110 -3.95 0.93 3.98
N SER A 111 -4.92 1.07 3.06
CA SER A 111 -5.82 -0.04 2.69
C SER A 111 -5.03 -1.22 2.10
N ILE A 112 -4.06 -0.95 1.23
CA ILE A 112 -3.18 -1.96 0.63
C ILE A 112 -2.32 -2.66 1.70
N LEU A 113 -1.66 -1.88 2.58
CA LEU A 113 -0.81 -2.41 3.66
C LEU A 113 -1.59 -3.38 4.56
N ASN A 114 -2.84 -3.07 4.84
CA ASN A 114 -3.71 -3.90 5.67
C ASN A 114 -4.61 -4.86 4.86
N LYS A 115 -4.26 -5.10 3.58
CA LYS A 115 -4.90 -6.04 2.65
C LYS A 115 -6.42 -5.83 2.46
N GLN A 116 -6.88 -4.59 2.53
CA GLN A 116 -8.26 -4.18 2.28
C GLN A 116 -8.45 -3.92 0.78
N ILE A 117 -8.44 -4.99 -0.02
CA ILE A 117 -8.36 -4.92 -1.50
C ILE A 117 -9.54 -4.18 -2.11
N GLU A 118 -10.78 -4.49 -1.69
CA GLU A 118 -11.99 -3.82 -2.19
C GLU A 118 -11.94 -2.30 -1.93
N THR A 119 -11.46 -1.90 -0.75
CA THR A 119 -11.30 -0.47 -0.44
C THR A 119 -10.19 0.18 -1.26
N ALA A 120 -9.09 -0.54 -1.51
CA ALA A 120 -8.00 -0.06 -2.36
C ALA A 120 -8.46 0.14 -3.81
N GLU A 121 -9.20 -0.82 -4.37
CA GLU A 121 -9.79 -0.74 -5.71
C GLU A 121 -10.75 0.44 -5.83
N LEU A 122 -11.66 0.62 -4.85
CA LEU A 122 -12.54 1.78 -4.78
C LEU A 122 -11.76 3.10 -4.80
N LEU A 123 -10.66 3.20 -4.06
CA LEU A 123 -9.84 4.41 -4.03
C LEU A 123 -9.14 4.65 -5.37
N LEU A 124 -8.63 3.60 -6.02
CA LEU A 124 -8.01 3.67 -7.35
C LEU A 124 -9.03 4.11 -8.42
N ASP A 125 -10.26 3.58 -8.38
CA ASP A 125 -11.37 3.96 -9.26
C ASP A 125 -11.78 5.42 -9.10
N ARG A 126 -11.52 5.98 -7.91
CA ARG A 126 -11.82 7.37 -7.56
C ARG A 126 -10.62 8.30 -7.78
N GLY A 127 -9.60 7.83 -8.50
CA GLY A 127 -8.47 8.64 -8.94
C GLY A 127 -7.34 8.75 -7.92
N ALA A 128 -7.25 7.85 -6.93
CA ALA A 128 -6.08 7.79 -6.07
C ALA A 128 -4.83 7.46 -6.90
N ASP A 129 -3.78 8.27 -6.72
CA ASP A 129 -2.50 8.08 -7.39
C ASP A 129 -1.59 7.17 -6.55
N PRO A 130 -1.21 5.98 -7.03
CA PRO A 130 -0.34 5.07 -6.28
C PRO A 130 1.10 5.58 -6.14
N ARG A 131 1.52 6.61 -6.89
CA ARG A 131 2.84 7.24 -6.73
C ARG A 131 2.95 7.99 -5.40
N GLY A 132 1.82 8.53 -4.95
CA GLY A 132 1.70 9.36 -3.75
C GLY A 132 2.58 10.61 -3.75
N GLU A 133 2.31 11.49 -2.78
CA GLU A 133 3.21 12.58 -2.40
C GLU A 133 3.65 12.32 -0.95
N GLY A 134 4.85 11.78 -0.73
CA GLY A 134 5.41 11.58 0.62
C GLY A 134 5.69 10.12 1.02
N CYS A 135 5.85 9.91 2.33
CA CYS A 135 6.74 8.89 2.90
C CYS A 135 6.53 7.43 2.50
N THR A 136 5.33 6.95 2.15
CA THR A 136 5.09 5.57 1.67
C THR A 136 4.06 5.63 0.56
N ASN A 137 4.40 5.16 -0.64
CA ASN A 137 3.48 5.11 -1.78
C ASN A 137 2.77 3.75 -1.94
N GLY A 138 1.83 3.66 -2.88
CA GLY A 138 1.06 2.45 -3.16
C GLY A 138 1.93 1.25 -3.56
N LEU A 139 3.05 1.46 -4.26
CA LEU A 139 3.95 0.38 -4.65
C LEU A 139 4.72 -0.21 -3.47
N HIS A 140 5.17 0.62 -2.53
CA HIS A 140 5.75 0.13 -1.26
C HIS A 140 4.73 -0.71 -0.47
N ALA A 141 3.48 -0.23 -0.39
CA ALA A 141 2.40 -0.94 0.27
C ALA A 141 2.10 -2.30 -0.40
N ALA A 142 2.01 -2.34 -1.73
CA ALA A 142 1.75 -3.56 -2.48
C ALA A 142 2.89 -4.58 -2.31
N ALA A 143 4.14 -4.13 -2.34
CA ALA A 143 5.32 -4.96 -2.10
C ALA A 143 5.34 -5.52 -0.66
N ARG A 144 4.96 -4.74 0.34
CA ARG A 144 4.83 -5.20 1.74
C ARG A 144 3.72 -6.22 1.93
N ALA A 145 2.63 -6.07 1.18
CA ALA A 145 1.47 -6.94 1.25
C ALA A 145 1.62 -8.22 0.40
N GLY A 146 2.59 -8.26 -0.52
CA GLY A 146 2.81 -9.37 -1.45
C GLY A 146 1.74 -9.43 -2.55
N LEU A 147 1.25 -8.27 -3.01
CA LEU A 147 0.19 -8.18 -4.01
C LEU A 147 0.78 -8.03 -5.42
N GLU A 148 1.22 -9.16 -5.97
CA GLU A 148 1.97 -9.27 -7.22
C GLU A 148 1.26 -8.65 -8.44
N ASP A 149 -0.05 -8.88 -8.56
CA ASP A 149 -0.88 -8.29 -9.63
C ASP A 149 -0.94 -6.76 -9.52
N MET A 150 -1.08 -6.25 -8.29
CA MET A 150 -1.15 -4.81 -8.03
C MET A 150 0.21 -4.13 -8.24
N ILE A 151 1.32 -4.82 -7.91
CA ILE A 151 2.68 -4.36 -8.26
C ILE A 151 2.81 -4.21 -9.78
N SER A 152 2.38 -5.23 -10.52
CA SER A 152 2.44 -5.22 -11.99
C SER A 152 1.56 -4.13 -12.60
N ASP A 153 0.32 -3.95 -12.11
CA ASP A 153 -0.57 -2.86 -12.55
C ASP A 153 0.05 -1.48 -12.29
N PHE A 154 0.60 -1.26 -11.10
CA PHE A 154 1.16 0.02 -10.71
C PHE A 154 2.36 0.40 -11.58
N ILE A 155 3.23 -0.55 -11.92
CA ILE A 155 4.40 -0.28 -12.75
C ILE A 155 4.02 -0.15 -14.22
N VAL A 156 3.24 -1.11 -14.75
CA VAL A 156 2.95 -1.19 -16.19
C VAL A 156 1.90 -0.18 -16.62
N ASN A 157 0.76 -0.10 -15.93
CA ASN A 157 -0.37 0.72 -16.35
C ASN A 157 -0.29 2.11 -15.74
N ARG A 158 0.07 2.21 -14.45
CA ARG A 158 0.09 3.49 -13.72
C ARG A 158 1.47 4.18 -13.73
N LYS A 159 2.47 3.55 -14.36
CA LYS A 159 3.82 4.10 -14.58
C LYS A 159 4.49 4.58 -13.29
N VAL A 160 4.24 3.89 -12.17
CA VAL A 160 4.97 4.13 -10.93
C VAL A 160 6.43 3.69 -11.16
N PRO A 161 7.43 4.54 -10.88
CA PRO A 161 8.83 4.14 -10.96
C PRO A 161 9.10 2.99 -9.99
N VAL A 162 9.64 1.87 -10.49
CA VAL A 162 9.81 0.64 -9.71
C VAL A 162 10.77 0.81 -8.52
N ASP A 163 11.82 1.62 -8.67
CA ASP A 163 12.78 1.96 -7.62
C ASP A 163 12.43 3.29 -6.91
N SER A 164 11.16 3.72 -6.94
CA SER A 164 10.72 4.89 -6.16
C SER A 164 11.10 4.71 -4.70
N VAL A 165 11.57 5.75 -4.03
CA VAL A 165 11.90 5.67 -2.60
C VAL A 165 10.85 6.35 -1.73
N ASP A 166 10.65 5.75 -0.58
CA ASP A 166 9.87 6.26 0.54
C ASP A 166 10.57 7.50 1.16
N GLY A 167 9.95 8.14 2.16
CA GLY A 167 10.47 9.35 2.81
C GLY A 167 11.75 9.13 3.63
N TYR A 168 12.09 7.87 3.90
CA TYR A 168 13.31 7.43 4.57
C TYR A 168 14.35 6.87 3.59
N GLY A 169 14.03 6.78 2.30
CA GLY A 169 14.90 6.25 1.25
C GLY A 169 14.75 4.74 0.97
N ALA A 170 13.75 4.07 1.55
CA ALA A 170 13.49 2.65 1.32
C ALA A 170 12.79 2.42 -0.03
N THR A 171 13.18 1.40 -0.77
CA THR A 171 12.55 1.00 -2.05
C THR A 171 11.46 -0.06 -1.81
N PRO A 172 10.57 -0.35 -2.79
CA PRO A 172 9.61 -1.44 -2.68
C PRO A 172 10.26 -2.80 -2.37
N VAL A 173 11.47 -3.05 -2.87
CA VAL A 173 12.25 -4.25 -2.55
C VAL A 173 12.54 -4.36 -1.05
N ILE A 174 12.89 -3.25 -0.37
CA ILE A 174 13.07 -3.24 1.10
C ILE A 174 11.76 -3.59 1.81
N TYR A 175 10.61 -3.14 1.32
CA TYR A 175 9.31 -3.45 1.92
C TYR A 175 8.95 -4.94 1.77
N ALA A 176 9.26 -5.54 0.62
CA ALA A 176 9.04 -6.97 0.36
C ALA A 176 9.86 -7.89 1.29
N LEU A 177 10.97 -7.41 1.86
CA LEU A 177 11.78 -8.16 2.83
C LEU A 177 11.02 -8.56 4.10
N TYR A 178 9.81 -8.07 4.34
CA TYR A 178 9.01 -8.39 5.52
C TYR A 178 7.93 -9.44 5.29
N LEU A 179 7.72 -9.88 4.05
CA LEU A 179 6.94 -11.08 3.76
C LEU A 179 7.65 -12.32 4.32
N PRO A 180 7.03 -13.50 4.41
CA PRO A 180 7.80 -14.72 4.67
C PRO A 180 8.80 -14.98 3.53
N GLU A 181 9.85 -15.77 3.79
CA GLU A 181 11.04 -15.84 2.93
C GLU A 181 10.74 -16.24 1.47
N GLU A 182 9.81 -17.17 1.28
CA GLU A 182 9.36 -17.62 -0.03
C GLU A 182 8.59 -16.54 -0.79
N GLN A 183 7.55 -15.94 -0.17
CA GLN A 183 6.78 -14.87 -0.80
C GLN A 183 7.62 -13.61 -1.04
N ALA A 184 8.59 -13.32 -0.16
CA ALA A 184 9.54 -12.24 -0.37
C ALA A 184 10.37 -12.47 -1.65
N THR A 185 10.80 -13.70 -1.89
CA THR A 185 11.57 -14.05 -3.10
C THR A 185 10.71 -13.84 -4.36
N ALA A 186 9.47 -14.34 -4.38
CA ALA A 186 8.55 -14.17 -5.50
C ALA A 186 8.21 -12.68 -5.77
N THR A 187 7.88 -11.92 -4.73
CA THR A 187 7.57 -10.50 -4.84
C THR A 187 8.79 -9.68 -5.33
N ILE A 188 9.99 -9.97 -4.81
CA ILE A 188 11.21 -9.27 -5.26
C ILE A 188 11.57 -9.66 -6.69
N ALA A 189 11.38 -10.92 -7.07
CA ALA A 189 11.57 -11.39 -8.44
C ALA A 189 10.69 -10.61 -9.44
N ILE A 190 9.44 -10.33 -9.09
CA ILE A 190 8.54 -9.51 -9.92
C ILE A 190 9.01 -8.06 -10.01
N LEU A 191 9.43 -7.46 -8.89
CA LEU A 191 9.98 -6.10 -8.90
C LEU A 191 11.23 -6.02 -9.78
N PHE A 192 12.12 -6.98 -9.66
CA PHE A 192 13.30 -7.12 -10.51
C PHE A 192 12.89 -7.27 -11.98
N TYR A 193 11.95 -8.16 -12.30
CA TYR A 193 11.43 -8.37 -13.65
C TYR A 193 10.94 -7.06 -14.30
N HIS A 194 10.30 -6.21 -13.49
CA HIS A 194 9.84 -4.88 -13.91
C HIS A 194 10.91 -3.77 -13.85
N GLY A 195 12.17 -4.14 -13.63
CA GLY A 195 13.34 -3.26 -13.78
C GLY A 195 13.90 -2.68 -12.47
N ALA A 196 13.49 -3.16 -11.29
CA ALA A 196 14.15 -2.77 -10.04
C ALA A 196 15.61 -3.20 -10.06
N SER A 197 16.51 -2.29 -9.69
CA SER A 197 17.95 -2.56 -9.68
C SER A 197 18.32 -3.50 -8.53
N PRO A 198 18.86 -4.71 -8.79
CA PRO A 198 19.29 -5.62 -7.72
C PRO A 198 20.54 -5.11 -6.98
N LYS A 199 21.27 -4.15 -7.56
CA LYS A 199 22.56 -3.64 -7.04
C LYS A 199 22.40 -2.36 -6.22
N SER A 200 21.20 -2.02 -5.82
CA SER A 200 20.93 -0.82 -5.02
C SER A 200 21.59 -0.91 -3.65
N THR A 201 22.19 0.20 -3.22
CA THR A 201 22.96 0.31 -1.98
C THR A 201 22.43 1.46 -1.12
N PHE A 202 22.39 1.25 0.19
CA PHE A 202 21.73 2.15 1.12
C PHE A 202 22.64 2.57 2.27
N GLY A 203 22.51 3.84 2.69
CA GLY A 203 23.23 4.40 3.83
C GLY A 203 24.75 4.49 3.65
N PRO A 204 25.48 4.91 4.70
CA PRO A 204 26.90 5.25 4.61
C PRO A 204 27.82 4.04 4.39
N LYS A 205 27.35 2.81 4.68
CA LYS A 205 28.11 1.57 4.49
C LYS A 205 27.84 0.88 3.16
N SER A 206 27.08 1.52 2.25
CA SER A 206 26.71 0.94 0.95
C SER A 206 26.03 -0.43 1.11
N THR A 207 25.11 -0.52 2.08
CA THR A 207 24.43 -1.77 2.47
C THR A 207 23.52 -2.23 1.33
N THR A 208 23.63 -3.49 0.90
CA THR A 208 22.80 -4.04 -0.19
C THR A 208 21.52 -4.70 0.35
N TYR A 209 20.60 -5.09 -0.54
CA TYR A 209 19.42 -5.88 -0.17
C TYR A 209 19.79 -7.18 0.55
N ALA A 210 20.85 -7.87 0.09
CA ALA A 210 21.32 -9.11 0.74
C ALA A 210 21.76 -8.88 2.20
N CYS A 211 22.37 -7.72 2.50
CA CYS A 211 22.74 -7.37 3.87
C CYS A 211 21.50 -7.18 4.78
N PHE A 212 20.44 -6.55 4.29
CA PHE A 212 19.18 -6.41 5.04
C PHE A 212 18.52 -7.77 5.28
N ALA A 213 18.37 -8.60 4.24
CA ALA A 213 17.81 -9.95 4.36
C ALA A 213 18.60 -10.81 5.37
N LYS A 214 19.93 -10.72 5.35
CA LYS A 214 20.80 -11.41 6.29
C LYS A 214 20.61 -10.92 7.73
N ALA A 215 20.49 -9.62 7.95
CA ALA A 215 20.23 -9.05 9.27
C ALA A 215 18.86 -9.49 9.82
N MET A 216 17.87 -9.69 8.95
CA MET A 216 16.55 -10.26 9.31
C MET A 216 16.55 -11.78 9.50
N GLY A 217 17.70 -12.46 9.30
CA GLY A 217 17.83 -13.91 9.45
C GLY A 217 17.39 -14.76 8.26
N LYS A 218 17.07 -14.14 7.10
CA LYS A 218 16.60 -14.81 5.89
C LYS A 218 17.76 -15.29 5.02
N ARG A 219 18.27 -16.48 5.33
CA ARG A 219 19.53 -16.98 4.75
C ARG A 219 19.42 -17.29 3.27
N MET A 220 18.34 -17.93 2.82
CA MET A 220 18.16 -18.34 1.43
C MET A 220 17.93 -17.11 0.56
N LEU A 221 17.07 -16.19 1.01
CA LEU A 221 16.83 -14.93 0.32
C LEU A 221 18.10 -14.08 0.23
N ALA A 222 18.90 -13.99 1.30
CA ALA A 222 20.15 -13.25 1.27
C ALA A 222 21.18 -13.84 0.27
N GLN A 223 21.26 -15.18 0.17
CA GLN A 223 22.13 -15.85 -0.80
C GLN A 223 21.66 -15.59 -2.24
N TRP A 224 20.36 -15.70 -2.50
CA TRP A 224 19.78 -15.42 -3.81
C TRP A 224 20.03 -13.96 -4.22
N LEU A 225 19.74 -13.00 -3.33
CA LEU A 225 19.99 -11.58 -3.60
C LEU A 225 21.47 -11.31 -3.93
N GLN A 226 22.40 -11.93 -3.18
CA GLN A 226 23.83 -11.79 -3.44
C GLN A 226 24.24 -12.34 -4.82
N GLN A 227 23.64 -13.45 -5.27
CA GLN A 227 23.87 -13.97 -6.63
C GLN A 227 23.36 -12.98 -7.68
N THR A 228 22.15 -12.45 -7.51
CA THR A 228 21.55 -11.45 -8.43
C THR A 228 22.33 -10.14 -8.50
N GLU A 229 23.09 -9.77 -7.46
CA GLU A 229 24.00 -8.62 -7.48
C GLU A 229 25.20 -8.84 -8.41
N THR A 230 25.68 -10.08 -8.52
CA THR A 230 26.90 -10.43 -9.28
C THR A 230 26.63 -10.81 -10.73
N GLU A 231 25.49 -11.43 -11.01
CA GLU A 231 25.15 -11.94 -12.32
C GLU A 231 24.49 -10.88 -13.22
N SER A 232 24.56 -11.07 -14.54
CA SER A 232 23.76 -10.28 -15.47
C SER A 232 22.32 -10.77 -15.42
N PHE A 233 21.37 -9.83 -15.34
CA PHE A 233 19.94 -10.02 -15.07
C PHE A 233 19.24 -11.17 -15.83
N CYS A 234 19.75 -11.57 -16.99
CA CYS A 234 19.22 -12.66 -17.79
C CYS A 234 19.18 -14.03 -17.07
N TYR A 235 20.15 -14.33 -16.20
CA TYR A 235 20.16 -15.61 -15.45
C TYR A 235 19.20 -15.63 -14.26
N ALA A 236 18.89 -14.46 -13.69
CA ALA A 236 17.93 -14.36 -12.60
C ALA A 236 16.52 -14.79 -13.05
N ILE A 237 16.13 -14.51 -14.31
CA ILE A 237 14.84 -14.95 -14.87
C ILE A 237 14.76 -16.47 -14.99
N ASP A 238 15.82 -17.13 -15.47
CA ASP A 238 15.86 -18.60 -15.56
C ASP A 238 15.78 -19.24 -14.17
N PHE A 239 16.44 -18.63 -13.18
CA PHE A 239 16.36 -19.07 -11.78
C PHE A 239 14.95 -18.90 -11.20
N ILE A 240 14.32 -17.74 -11.44
CA ILE A 240 12.94 -17.45 -11.01
C ILE A 240 11.99 -18.49 -11.63
N GLN A 241 12.04 -18.69 -12.95
CA GLN A 241 11.19 -19.68 -13.64
C GLN A 241 11.36 -21.09 -13.08
N LYS A 242 12.60 -21.50 -12.77
CA LYS A 242 12.88 -22.81 -12.20
C LYS A 242 12.33 -22.98 -10.78
N GLN A 243 12.51 -21.98 -9.92
CA GLN A 243 11.98 -22.01 -8.54
C GLN A 243 10.45 -21.94 -8.52
N THR A 244 9.82 -21.14 -9.38
CA THR A 244 8.36 -21.11 -9.50
C THR A 244 7.80 -22.44 -10.03
N GLN A 245 8.51 -23.15 -10.92
CA GLN A 245 8.13 -24.49 -11.36
C GLN A 245 8.30 -25.55 -10.27
N GLU A 246 9.38 -25.50 -9.48
CA GLU A 246 9.61 -26.42 -8.36
C GLU A 246 8.54 -26.25 -7.27
N LEU A 247 8.07 -25.02 -7.00
CA LEU A 247 6.99 -24.73 -6.06
C LEU A 247 5.61 -25.23 -6.53
N HIS A 248 5.35 -25.30 -7.84
CA HIS A 248 4.11 -25.88 -8.37
C HIS A 248 4.10 -27.41 -8.42
N LEU A 249 5.26 -28.06 -8.19
CA LEU A 249 5.36 -29.51 -8.16
C LEU A 249 5.17 -30.10 -6.74
N ASP A 250 5.32 -29.30 -5.69
CA ASP A 250 5.20 -29.75 -4.29
C ASP A 250 3.75 -29.72 -3.76
N GLU A 251 2.80 -29.10 -4.46
CA GLU A 251 1.36 -29.16 -4.14
C GLU A 251 0.63 -30.34 -4.83
N GLY A 252 1.37 -31.22 -5.53
CA GLY A 252 0.81 -32.25 -6.42
C GLY A 252 0.90 -33.70 -5.95
N GLU A 253 1.61 -34.02 -4.86
CA GLU A 253 1.82 -35.40 -4.40
C GLU A 253 1.51 -35.58 -2.91
N ASP A 254 0.23 -35.48 -2.52
CA ASP A 254 -0.27 -36.20 -1.34
C ASP A 254 -1.80 -36.27 -1.33
N THR A 255 -2.37 -37.08 -2.23
CA THR A 255 -3.66 -37.74 -1.98
C THR A 255 -3.67 -39.12 -2.64
N ASP A 256 -2.80 -40.01 -2.15
CA ASP A 256 -3.00 -41.45 -2.33
C ASP A 256 -3.84 -41.96 -1.15
N TRP A 257 -5.17 -41.98 -1.33
CA TRP A 257 -6.11 -42.60 -0.40
C TRP A 257 -6.47 -44.04 -0.82
N ASP A 258 -5.52 -44.81 -1.34
CA ASP A 258 -5.66 -46.25 -1.40
C ASP A 258 -5.16 -46.87 -0.08
N TYR A 259 -6.09 -47.36 0.75
CA TYR A 259 -6.17 -48.73 1.28
C TYR A 259 -7.12 -48.81 2.49
N LEU A 260 -8.20 -49.59 2.27
CA LEU A 260 -9.06 -50.34 3.22
C LEU A 260 -10.06 -49.58 4.12
#